data_AF-J5GZY4-F1
#
_entry.id   AF-J5GZY4-F1
#
_cell.length_a   1.000
_cell.length_b   1.000
_cell.length_c   1.000
_cell.angle_alpha   90.00
_cell.angle_beta   90.00
_cell.angle_gamma   90.00
#
_symmetry.space_group_name_H-M   'P 1'
#
loop_
_entity.id
_entity.type
_entity.pdbx_description
1 polymer ?
#
loop_
_entity_poly.entity_id
_entity_poly.type
_entity_poly.pdbx_seq_one_letter_code
_entity_poly.pdbx_strand_id
1 'polypeptide(L)'
;MKLSYEDKVQIYELRKQGYSLEKLSNKFGINNSNLRYMIKLINRYYSPELKQEMINKVLHEGWTKDRVSLEYGLPSRTILLNWLAQYRKNGYTIVEKTRGRPAKMGHKRKKT
;
A
#
# COMPACT_ATOMS: atom_id res chain seq x y z
N MET A 1 6.99 -22.68 -7.74
CA MET A 1 7.41 -22.37 -6.36
C MET A 1 6.70 -21.10 -5.90
N LYS A 2 6.22 -21.04 -4.65
CA LYS A 2 5.51 -19.87 -4.11
C LYS A 2 6.43 -19.16 -3.13
N LEU A 3 6.71 -17.88 -3.38
CA LEU A 3 7.52 -17.03 -2.49
C LEU A 3 6.90 -16.97 -1.09
N SER A 4 7.74 -17.23 -0.08
CA SER A 4 7.41 -16.95 1.32
C SER A 4 7.18 -15.45 1.52
N TYR A 5 6.53 -15.07 2.61
CA TYR A 5 6.43 -13.66 2.99
C TYR A 5 7.83 -13.06 3.22
N GLU A 6 8.70 -13.79 3.93
CA GLU A 6 10.07 -13.36 4.21
C GLU A 6 10.88 -13.14 2.94
N ASP A 7 10.77 -14.05 1.96
CA ASP A 7 11.45 -13.89 0.67
C ASP A 7 11.02 -12.60 -0.05
N LYS A 8 9.73 -12.24 0.00
CA LYS A 8 9.22 -11.01 -0.64
C LYS A 8 9.77 -9.76 0.02
N VAL A 9 9.86 -9.76 1.35
CA VAL A 9 10.45 -8.66 2.13
C VAL A 9 11.93 -8.52 1.77
N GLN A 10 12.68 -9.62 1.78
CA GLN A 10 14.10 -9.61 1.50
C GLN A 10 14.42 -9.15 0.06
N ILE A 11 13.65 -9.62 -0.93
CA ILE A 11 13.77 -9.16 -2.32
C ILE A 11 13.54 -7.66 -2.43
N TYR A 12 12.57 -7.11 -1.69
CA TYR A 12 12.23 -5.69 -1.73
C TYR A 12 13.33 -4.82 -1.11
N GLU A 13 13.89 -5.22 0.01
CA GLU A 13 15.02 -4.53 0.66
C GLU A 13 16.26 -4.52 -0.23
N LEU A 14 16.63 -5.68 -0.78
CA LEU A 14 17.75 -5.79 -1.72
C LEU A 14 17.52 -4.93 -2.97
N ARG A 15 16.27 -4.82 -3.45
CA ARG A 15 15.94 -3.93 -4.56
C ARG A 15 16.16 -2.46 -4.19
N LYS A 16 15.79 -2.04 -2.97
CA LYS A 16 16.06 -0.68 -2.46
C LYS A 16 17.56 -0.39 -2.34
N GLN A 17 18.37 -1.39 -1.99
CA GLN A 17 19.83 -1.30 -1.95
C GLN A 17 20.49 -1.23 -3.35
N GLY A 18 19.71 -1.29 -4.44
CA GLY A 18 20.20 -1.12 -5.81
C GLY A 18 20.55 -2.42 -6.53
N TYR A 19 20.23 -3.59 -5.98
CA TYR A 19 20.50 -4.87 -6.64
C TYR A 19 19.72 -5.00 -7.97
N SER A 20 20.38 -5.55 -8.99
CA SER A 20 19.77 -5.81 -10.30
C SER A 20 18.73 -6.93 -10.22
N LEU A 21 17.72 -6.88 -11.11
CA LEU A 21 16.70 -7.93 -11.17
C LEU A 21 17.31 -9.29 -11.50
N GLU A 22 18.33 -9.34 -12.35
CA GLU A 22 19.04 -10.58 -12.69
C GLU A 22 19.72 -11.21 -11.48
N LYS A 23 20.39 -10.41 -10.64
CA LYS A 23 21.03 -10.89 -9.41
C LYS A 23 19.99 -11.45 -8.43
N LEU A 24 18.81 -10.82 -8.35
CA LEU A 24 17.70 -11.32 -7.56
C LEU A 24 17.07 -12.59 -8.16
N SER A 25 16.89 -12.64 -9.47
CA SER A 25 16.36 -13.79 -10.20
C SER A 25 17.21 -15.02 -9.97
N ASN A 26 18.53 -14.88 -10.11
CA ASN A 26 19.49 -15.97 -9.91
C ASN A 26 19.55 -16.41 -8.44
N LYS A 27 19.48 -15.47 -7.49
CA LYS A 27 19.52 -15.78 -6.04
C LYS A 27 18.27 -16.53 -5.56
N PHE A 28 17.08 -16.11 -6.01
CA PHE A 28 15.81 -16.66 -5.53
C PHE A 28 15.20 -17.71 -6.48
N GLY A 29 15.80 -17.93 -7.65
CA GLY A 29 15.28 -18.87 -8.65
C GLY A 29 13.96 -18.43 -9.29
N ILE A 30 13.76 -17.11 -9.46
CA ILE A 30 12.48 -16.54 -9.92
C ILE A 30 12.69 -15.66 -11.13
N ASN A 31 11.89 -15.89 -12.17
CA ASN A 31 11.92 -15.09 -13.38
C ASN A 31 11.79 -13.57 -13.10
N ASN A 32 12.65 -12.78 -13.74
CA ASN A 32 12.65 -11.32 -13.77
C ASN A 32 11.25 -10.70 -13.95
N SER A 33 10.39 -11.28 -14.80
CA SER A 33 9.02 -10.80 -15.02
C SER A 33 8.16 -10.88 -13.76
N ASN A 34 8.26 -11.96 -13.00
CA ASN A 34 7.53 -12.15 -11.74
C ASN A 34 8.06 -11.21 -10.66
N LEU A 35 9.38 -11.03 -10.56
CA LEU A 35 9.99 -10.08 -9.63
C LEU A 35 9.55 -8.65 -9.94
N ARG A 36 9.57 -8.24 -11.22
CA ARG A 36 9.11 -6.92 -11.66
C ARG A 36 7.64 -6.69 -11.31
N TYR A 37 6.79 -7.69 -11.54
CA TYR A 37 5.38 -7.61 -11.18
C TYR A 37 5.18 -7.49 -9.66
N MET A 38 5.88 -8.31 -8.87
CA MET A 38 5.83 -8.26 -7.41
C MET A 38 6.29 -6.91 -6.87
N ILE A 39 7.43 -6.39 -7.32
CA ILE A 39 7.96 -5.08 -6.91
C ILE A 39 6.96 -3.99 -7.29
N LYS A 40 6.37 -4.04 -8.49
CA LYS A 40 5.31 -3.11 -8.91
C LYS A 40 4.09 -3.16 -8.00
N LEU A 41 3.71 -4.34 -7.50
CA LEU A 41 2.63 -4.48 -6.53
C LEU A 41 3.02 -3.93 -5.16
N ILE A 42 4.21 -4.24 -4.64
CA ILE A 42 4.68 -3.74 -3.35
C ILE A 42 4.79 -2.21 -3.39
N ASN A 43 5.36 -1.64 -4.45
CA ASN A 43 5.42 -0.18 -4.65
C ASN A 43 4.04 0.47 -4.71
N ARG A 44 2.99 -0.28 -5.07
CA ARG A 44 1.60 0.21 -5.07
C ARG A 44 0.99 0.21 -3.67
N TYR A 45 1.51 -0.61 -2.75
CA TYR A 45 1.02 -0.74 -1.39
C TYR A 45 2.00 -0.11 -0.41
N TYR A 46 1.78 1.18 -0.13
CA TYR A 46 2.40 1.85 1.01
C TYR A 46 2.16 1.03 2.29
N SER A 47 3.22 0.84 3.07
CA SER A 47 3.13 0.07 4.30
C SER A 47 2.16 0.75 5.28
N PRO A 48 1.46 -0.01 6.15
CA PRO A 48 0.57 0.58 7.14
C PRO A 48 1.27 1.63 8.01
N GLU A 49 2.52 1.37 8.39
CA GLU A 49 3.34 2.27 9.21
C GLU A 49 3.62 3.57 8.45
N LEU A 50 4.02 3.48 7.18
CA LEU A 50 4.29 4.64 6.35
C LEU A 50 3.02 5.48 6.12
N LYS A 51 1.87 4.83 5.89
CA LYS A 51 0.59 5.54 5.78
C LYS A 51 0.26 6.28 7.07
N GLN A 52 0.46 5.62 8.21
CA GLN A 52 0.18 6.19 9.52
C GLN A 52 1.12 7.37 9.81
N GLU A 53 2.40 7.24 9.51
CA GLU A 53 3.39 8.33 9.61
C GLU A 53 2.93 9.54 8.80
N MET A 54 2.60 9.36 7.52
CA MET A 54 2.15 10.45 6.65
C MET A 54 0.85 11.10 7.13
N ILE A 55 -0.08 10.32 7.66
CA ILE A 55 -1.32 10.83 8.28
C ILE A 55 -0.99 11.66 9.52
N ASN A 56 -0.11 11.17 10.39
CA ASN A 56 0.28 11.84 11.62
C ASN A 56 0.98 13.18 11.34
N LYS A 57 1.85 13.25 10.31
CA LYS A 57 2.46 14.51 9.88
C LYS A 57 1.43 15.57 9.47
N VAL A 58 0.37 15.15 8.77
CA VAL A 58 -0.70 16.07 8.38
C VAL A 58 -1.57 16.49 9.58
N LEU A 59 -1.88 15.57 10.49
CA LEU A 59 -2.85 15.80 11.56
C LEU A 59 -2.24 16.43 12.82
N HIS A 60 -0.99 16.08 13.16
CA HIS A 60 -0.34 16.46 14.41
C HIS A 60 0.81 17.44 14.20
N GLU A 61 1.58 17.31 13.11
CA GLU A 61 2.73 18.19 12.83
C GLU A 61 2.35 19.43 11.99
N GLY A 62 1.08 19.55 11.58
CA GLY A 62 0.59 20.69 10.80
C GLY A 62 1.10 20.74 9.36
N TRP A 63 1.65 19.65 8.83
CA TRP A 63 2.13 19.64 7.45
C TRP A 63 0.99 19.75 6.45
N THR A 64 1.21 20.52 5.38
CA THR A 64 0.26 20.56 4.27
C THR A 64 0.27 19.23 3.52
N LYS A 65 -0.89 18.87 2.96
CA LYS A 65 -1.06 17.62 2.20
C LYS A 65 -0.15 17.59 0.97
N ASP A 66 0.06 18.76 0.36
CA ASP A 66 0.93 18.94 -0.80
C ASP A 66 2.40 18.71 -0.42
N ARG A 67 2.85 19.25 0.71
CA ARG A 67 4.20 19.00 1.23
C ARG A 67 4.44 17.51 1.48
N VAL A 68 3.51 16.83 2.16
CA VAL A 68 3.62 15.39 2.41
C VAL A 68 3.58 14.58 1.11
N SER A 69 2.77 14.99 0.13
CA SER A 69 2.72 14.33 -1.18
C SER A 69 4.05 14.44 -1.93
N LEU A 70 4.70 15.61 -1.87
CA LEU A 70 5.99 15.85 -2.53
C LEU A 70 7.13 15.12 -1.84
N GLU A 71 7.25 15.24 -0.53
CA GLU A 71 8.35 14.67 0.28
C GLU A 71 8.39 13.13 0.22
N TYR A 72 7.22 12.49 0.21
CA TYR A 72 7.11 11.03 0.15
C TYR A 72 6.91 10.49 -1.26
N GLY A 73 6.97 11.36 -2.29
CA GLY A 73 6.85 10.96 -3.69
C GLY A 73 5.52 10.27 -4.02
N LEU A 74 4.40 10.76 -3.46
CA LEU A 74 3.09 10.22 -3.83
C LEU A 74 2.79 10.55 -5.30
N PRO A 75 2.39 9.55 -6.12
CA PRO A 75 1.99 9.78 -7.51
C PRO A 75 0.80 10.71 -7.66
N SER A 76 -0.01 10.87 -6.60
CA SER A 76 -1.16 11.76 -6.58
C SER A 76 -1.54 12.15 -5.16
N ARG A 77 -1.84 13.44 -4.96
CA ARG A 77 -2.41 13.99 -3.72
C ARG A 77 -3.69 13.28 -3.30
N THR A 78 -4.48 12.78 -4.27
CA THR A 78 -5.76 12.10 -4.02
C THR A 78 -5.58 10.83 -3.19
N ILE A 79 -4.40 10.18 -3.26
CA ILE A 79 -4.08 9.00 -2.45
C ILE A 79 -4.09 9.37 -0.95
N LEU A 80 -3.40 10.45 -0.58
CA LEU A 80 -3.34 10.94 0.80
C LEU A 80 -4.70 11.44 1.30
N LEU A 81 -5.47 12.11 0.44
CA LEU A 81 -6.83 12.54 0.75
C LEU A 81 -7.74 11.35 1.09
N ASN A 82 -7.66 10.27 0.31
CA ASN A 82 -8.43 9.05 0.54
C ASN A 82 -8.05 8.35 1.86
N TRP A 83 -6.77 8.37 2.23
CA TRP A 83 -6.33 7.82 3.52
C TRP A 83 -6.79 8.66 4.70
N LEU A 84 -6.70 9.99 4.61
CA LEU A 84 -7.23 10.88 5.65
C LEU A 84 -8.74 10.74 5.82
N ALA A 85 -9.48 10.57 4.72
CA ALA A 85 -10.92 10.32 4.77
C ALA A 85 -11.23 8.97 5.46
N GLN A 86 -10.48 7.92 5.16
CA GLN A 86 -10.62 6.61 5.81
C GLN A 86 -10.24 6.67 7.29
N TYR A 87 -9.16 7.40 7.63
CA TYR A 87 -8.72 7.61 9.00
C TYR A 87 -9.81 8.28 9.85
N ARG A 88 -10.44 9.34 9.32
CA ARG A 88 -11.55 10.01 9.99
C ARG A 88 -12.77 9.11 10.21
N LYS A 89 -12.98 8.13 9.32
CA LYS A 89 -14.12 7.22 9.38
C LYS A 89 -13.90 6.04 10.33
N ASN A 90 -12.67 5.53 10.41
CA ASN A 90 -12.34 4.27 11.07
C ASN A 90 -11.36 4.41 12.26
N GLY A 91 -10.83 5.61 12.50
CA GLY A 91 -9.76 5.83 13.48
C GLY A 91 -8.43 5.17 13.08
N TYR A 92 -7.61 4.78 14.07
CA TYR A 92 -6.34 4.08 13.88
C TYR A 92 -6.47 2.66 13.27
N THR A 93 -7.69 2.14 13.15
CA THR A 93 -7.98 0.81 12.58
C THR A 93 -7.94 0.82 11.03
N ILE A 94 -6.98 1.54 10.44
CA ILE A 94 -6.70 1.50 9.00
C ILE A 94 -6.09 0.16 8.59
N VAL A 95 -5.43 -0.51 9.53
CA VAL A 95 -4.65 -1.73 9.27
C VAL A 95 -5.55 -2.94 9.00
N GLU A 96 -6.71 -2.99 9.64
CA GLU A 96 -7.61 -4.15 9.57
C GLU A 96 -8.87 -3.81 8.76
N LYS A 97 -8.76 -3.84 7.43
CA LYS A 97 -9.99 -3.91 6.63
C LYS A 97 -10.71 -5.21 6.98
N THR A 98 -11.96 -5.14 7.41
CA THR A 98 -12.86 -6.29 7.35
C THR A 98 -12.96 -6.72 5.88
N ARG A 99 -12.39 -7.88 5.58
CA ARG A 99 -12.28 -8.40 4.23
C ARG A 99 -13.67 -8.87 3.77
N GLY A 100 -14.34 -8.07 2.95
CA GLY A 100 -15.66 -8.43 2.42
C GLY A 100 -16.27 -7.40 1.49
N ARG A 101 -17.18 -7.83 0.62
CA ARG A 101 -18.07 -6.94 -0.13
C ARG A 101 -19.04 -6.31 0.89
N PRO A 102 -19.31 -5.00 0.86
CA PRO A 102 -20.39 -4.42 1.65
C PRO A 102 -21.66 -5.22 1.38
N ALA A 103 -22.39 -5.61 2.44
CA ALA A 103 -23.65 -6.33 2.28
C ALA A 103 -24.53 -5.54 1.31
N LYS A 104 -25.02 -6.21 0.25
CA LYS A 104 -25.87 -5.61 -0.78
C LYS A 104 -27.06 -4.96 -0.04
N MET A 105 -27.17 -3.62 -0.11
CA MET A 105 -28.33 -2.91 0.42
C MET A 105 -29.59 -3.55 -0.17
N GLY A 106 -30.44 -4.10 0.70
CA GLY A 106 -31.63 -4.83 0.31
C GLY A 106 -32.56 -3.93 -0.48
N HIS A 107 -32.65 -4.14 -1.79
CA HIS A 107 -33.69 -3.51 -2.58
C HIS A 107 -35.01 -4.17 -2.18
N LYS A 108 -35.85 -3.47 -1.40
CA LYS A 108 -37.22 -3.94 -1.15
C LYS A 108 -37.93 -4.02 -2.50
N ARG A 109 -38.41 -5.21 -2.87
CA ARG A 109 -39.32 -5.38 -4.01
C ARG A 109 -40.60 -4.59 -3.71
N LYS A 110 -41.05 -3.77 -4.64
CA LYS A 110 -42.41 -3.20 -4.59
C LYS A 110 -43.40 -4.37 -4.71
N LYS A 111 -44.35 -4.46 -3.78
CA LYS A 111 -45.43 -5.44 -3.86
C LYS A 111 -46.26 -5.15 -5.12
N THR A 112 -46.41 -6.16 -5.97
CA THR A 112 -47.46 -6.24 -6.98
C THR A 112 -48.78 -6.58 -6.31
#